data_AF-A0A9D4REU3-F1
#
_entry.id   AF-A0A9D4REU3-F1
#
_cell.length_a   1.000
_cell.length_b   1.000
_cell.length_c   1.000
_cell.angle_alpha   90.00
_cell.angle_beta   90.00
_cell.angle_gamma   90.00
#
_symmetry.space_group_name_H-M   'P 1'
#
loop_
_entity.id
_entity.type
_entity.pdbx_description
1 polymer ?
#
loop_
_entity_poly.entity_id
_entity_poly.type
_entity_poly.pdbx_seq_one_letter_code
_entity_poly.pdbx_strand_id
1 'polypeptide(L)'
;MYEKIWNVGNHLHNVKVLRDGQGQLFVSYRQRYNQRVAADEYGPCPYCYGYYPKKILWRHNQKCKFTNAAGSRKRLALESSVLLPKSKEGSTILRRVIESMRNDEISRIVKSDSTILAFGEKLCTKRGHDEEQHNYIRQKLREVGRLLKDLR
;
A
#
# COMPACT_ATOMS: atom_id res chain seq x y z
N MET A 1 4.83 22.60 -18.86
CA MET A 1 5.24 22.97 -17.48
C MET A 1 4.09 22.83 -16.49
N TYR A 2 2.90 23.38 -16.76
CA TYR A 2 1.75 23.36 -15.84
C TYR A 2 1.15 21.97 -15.52
N GLU A 3 1.26 21.01 -16.44
CA GLU A 3 0.69 19.66 -16.26
C GLU A 3 1.16 18.97 -14.98
N LYS A 4 2.47 19.03 -14.67
CA LYS A 4 3.02 18.42 -13.47
C LYS A 4 2.48 19.06 -12.19
N ILE A 5 2.32 20.39 -12.19
CA ILE A 5 1.78 21.14 -11.05
C ILE A 5 0.34 20.70 -10.77
N TRP A 6 -0.49 20.62 -11.81
CA TRP A 6 -1.86 20.10 -11.71
C TRP A 6 -1.91 18.67 -11.18
N ASN A 7 -1.05 17.80 -11.71
CA ASN A 7 -0.99 16.41 -11.26
C ASN A 7 -0.54 16.26 -9.81
N VAL A 8 0.35 17.12 -9.32
CA VAL A 8 0.74 17.16 -7.90
C VAL A 8 -0.47 17.55 -7.03
N GLY A 9 -1.22 18.58 -7.44
CA GLY A 9 -2.47 18.94 -6.74
C GLY A 9 -3.48 17.79 -6.71
N ASN A 10 -3.71 17.15 -7.86
CA ASN A 10 -4.57 15.97 -7.97
C ASN A 10 -4.07 14.80 -7.11
N HIS A 11 -2.76 14.61 -7.01
CA HIS A 11 -2.16 13.59 -6.17
C HIS A 11 -2.46 13.83 -4.68
N LEU A 12 -2.31 15.06 -4.19
CA LEU A 12 -2.65 15.41 -2.81
C LEU A 12 -4.13 15.12 -2.50
N HIS A 13 -5.03 15.50 -3.41
CA HIS A 13 -6.46 15.15 -3.31
C HIS A 13 -6.69 13.64 -3.28
N ASN A 14 -6.10 12.90 -4.23
CA ASN A 14 -6.26 11.45 -4.32
C ASN A 14 -5.71 10.72 -3.10
N VAL A 15 -4.59 11.17 -2.53
CA VAL A 15 -4.06 10.63 -1.28
C VAL A 15 -5.07 10.81 -0.14
N LYS A 16 -5.74 11.96 -0.06
CA LYS A 16 -6.80 12.20 0.92
C LYS A 16 -8.00 11.27 0.68
N VAL A 17 -8.48 11.16 -0.55
CA VAL A 17 -9.58 10.23 -0.92
C VAL A 17 -9.25 8.79 -0.57
N LEU A 18 -8.05 8.31 -0.89
CA LEU A 18 -7.60 6.94 -0.58
C LEU A 18 -7.43 6.71 0.92
N ARG A 19 -6.97 7.73 1.66
CA ARG A 19 -6.85 7.66 3.11
C ARG A 19 -8.22 7.60 3.75
N ASP A 20 -9.15 8.46 3.34
CA ASP A 20 -10.45 8.61 3.99
C ASP A 20 -11.45 7.54 3.53
N GLY A 21 -11.23 6.95 2.34
CA GLY A 21 -12.14 6.00 1.72
C GLY A 21 -13.38 6.66 1.13
N GLN A 22 -13.36 7.98 0.97
CA GLN A 22 -14.50 8.79 0.55
C GLN A 22 -14.12 9.75 -0.58
N GLY A 23 -15.01 9.88 -1.57
CA GLY A 23 -14.82 10.74 -2.74
C GLY A 23 -14.41 9.98 -4.00
N GLN A 24 -14.05 10.74 -5.05
CA GLN A 24 -13.64 10.19 -6.34
C GLN A 24 -12.19 10.56 -6.65
N LEU A 25 -11.46 9.62 -7.25
CA LEU A 25 -10.10 9.87 -7.72
C LEU A 25 -10.10 10.70 -9.00
N PHE A 26 -9.22 11.70 -9.02
CA PHE A 26 -8.83 12.40 -10.23
C PHE A 26 -7.75 11.60 -10.95
N VAL A 27 -8.17 10.92 -12.03
CA VAL A 27 -7.31 10.05 -12.82
C VAL A 27 -7.00 10.69 -14.17
N SER A 28 -5.76 10.56 -14.62
CA SER A 28 -5.30 11.07 -15.91
C SER A 28 -5.73 10.19 -17.07
N TYR A 29 -6.17 8.96 -16.78
CA TYR A 29 -6.70 8.02 -17.76
C TYR A 29 -7.86 7.23 -17.15
N ARG A 30 -9.07 7.45 -17.66
CA ARG A 30 -10.25 6.63 -17.35
C ARG A 30 -10.37 5.52 -18.38
N GLN A 31 -10.48 4.27 -17.92
CA GLN A 31 -10.85 3.17 -18.81
C GLN A 31 -12.31 3.34 -19.27
N ARG A 32 -12.67 2.70 -20.40
CA ARG A 32 -14.04 2.72 -20.93
C ARG A 32 -15.03 2.19 -19.89
N TYR A 33 -16.31 2.59 -20.01
CA TYR A 33 -17.37 2.29 -19.05
C TYR A 33 -17.50 0.80 -18.66
N ASN A 34 -17.18 -0.11 -19.60
CA ASN A 34 -17.20 -1.56 -19.41
C ASN A 34 -15.94 -2.16 -18.74
N GLN A 35 -14.96 -1.32 -18.37
CA GLN A 35 -13.72 -1.71 -17.71
C GLN A 35 -13.54 -0.88 -16.44
N ARG A 36 -14.49 -0.96 -15.52
CA ARG A 36 -14.36 -0.30 -14.21
C ARG A 36 -13.13 -0.88 -13.49
N VAL A 37 -12.18 -0.01 -13.21
CA VAL A 37 -10.97 -0.31 -12.44
C VAL A 37 -11.21 0.19 -11.04
N ALA A 38 -10.93 -0.65 -10.04
CA ALA A 38 -11.12 -0.27 -8.65
C ALA A 38 -10.14 0.85 -8.24
N ALA A 39 -10.50 1.66 -7.24
CA ALA A 39 -9.71 2.84 -6.87
C ALA A 39 -8.28 2.49 -6.42
N ASP A 40 -8.13 1.36 -5.75
CA ASP A 40 -6.88 0.76 -5.29
C ASP A 40 -6.01 0.18 -6.41
N GLU A 41 -6.59 -0.08 -7.59
CA GLU A 41 -5.87 -0.51 -8.79
C GLU A 41 -5.25 0.65 -9.58
N TYR A 42 -5.54 1.90 -9.21
CA TYR A 42 -4.84 3.08 -9.74
C TYR A 42 -3.56 3.37 -8.96
N GLY A 43 -2.59 3.98 -9.64
CA GLY A 43 -1.39 4.49 -9.00
C GLY A 43 -0.81 5.69 -9.75
N PRO A 44 -0.13 6.61 -9.03
CA PRO A 44 0.53 7.75 -9.64
C PRO A 44 1.77 7.30 -10.41
N CYS A 45 2.03 7.94 -11.53
CA CYS A 45 3.34 7.91 -12.17
C CYS A 45 4.36 8.63 -11.26
N PRO A 46 5.51 8.00 -10.94
CA PRO A 46 6.52 8.61 -10.07
C PRO A 46 7.11 9.93 -10.57
N TYR A 47 6.96 10.20 -11.88
CA TYR A 47 7.60 11.33 -12.55
C TYR A 47 6.64 12.50 -12.76
N CYS A 48 5.41 12.21 -13.22
CA CYS A 48 4.42 13.23 -13.55
C CYS A 48 3.26 13.33 -12.55
N TYR A 49 3.14 12.40 -11.59
CA TYR A 49 2.05 12.29 -10.60
C TYR A 49 0.65 12.03 -11.19
N GLY A 50 0.53 11.86 -12.50
CA GLY A 50 -0.73 11.47 -13.13
C GLY A 50 -1.14 10.05 -12.73
N TYR A 51 -2.44 9.84 -12.49
CA TYR A 51 -2.98 8.55 -12.03
C TYR A 51 -3.42 7.69 -13.21
N TYR A 52 -2.90 6.46 -13.26
CA TYR A 52 -3.19 5.47 -14.30
C TYR A 52 -3.48 4.12 -13.65
N PRO A 53 -4.24 3.22 -14.30
CA PRO A 53 -4.35 1.83 -13.86
C PRO A 53 -2.95 1.20 -13.79
N LYS A 54 -2.61 0.54 -12.68
CA LYS A 54 -1.30 -0.09 -12.44
C LYS A 54 -0.88 -1.00 -13.61
N LYS A 55 -1.84 -1.70 -14.22
CA LYS A 55 -1.63 -2.57 -15.40
C LYS A 55 -1.06 -1.87 -16.64
N ILE A 56 -1.35 -0.58 -16.85
CA ILE A 56 -0.87 0.19 -18.01
C ILE A 56 0.16 1.26 -17.65
N LEU A 57 0.49 1.43 -16.36
CA LEU A 57 1.43 2.46 -15.90
C LEU A 57 2.79 2.38 -16.60
N TRP A 58 3.27 1.16 -16.87
CA TRP A 58 4.50 0.95 -17.63
C TRP A 58 4.43 1.48 -19.07
N ARG A 59 3.27 1.37 -19.74
CA ARG A 59 3.07 1.92 -21.10
C ARG A 59 3.07 3.44 -21.08
N HIS A 60 2.47 4.05 -20.06
CA HIS A 60 2.54 5.49 -19.85
C HIS A 60 3.99 5.95 -19.66
N ASN A 61 4.74 5.26 -18.80
CA ASN A 61 6.12 5.64 -18.48
C ASN A 61 7.01 5.70 -19.74
N GLN A 62 6.85 4.77 -20.70
CA GLN A 62 7.56 4.81 -21.99
C GLN A 62 7.36 6.11 -22.80
N LYS A 63 6.27 6.85 -22.54
CA LYS A 63 5.91 8.09 -23.24
C LYS A 63 5.84 9.29 -22.30
N CYS A 64 6.24 9.12 -21.04
CA CYS A 64 6.11 10.16 -20.04
C CYS A 64 7.14 11.25 -20.30
N LYS A 65 6.68 12.48 -20.53
CA LYS A 65 7.56 13.64 -20.79
C LYS A 65 8.45 14.03 -19.61
N PHE A 66 8.18 13.47 -18.43
CA PHE A 66 8.87 13.77 -17.18
C PHE A 66 9.80 12.64 -16.72
N THR A 67 9.89 11.53 -17.46
CA THR A 67 10.84 10.45 -17.16
C THR A 67 12.06 10.56 -18.04
N ASN A 68 13.22 10.21 -17.48
CA ASN A 68 14.49 10.13 -18.21
C ASN A 68 14.83 8.70 -18.64
N ALA A 69 14.04 7.71 -18.19
CA ALA A 69 14.27 6.31 -18.50
C ALA A 69 12.98 5.47 -18.45
N ALA A 70 12.97 4.42 -19.27
CA ALA A 70 11.98 3.35 -19.24
C ALA A 70 12.12 2.51 -17.95
N GLY A 71 11.14 2.58 -17.07
CA GLY A 71 11.04 1.72 -15.90
C GLY A 71 10.43 0.36 -16.23
N SER A 72 10.94 -0.71 -15.62
CA SER A 72 10.28 -2.01 -15.69
C SER A 72 8.93 -1.98 -14.96
N ARG A 73 7.99 -2.85 -15.34
CA ARG A 73 6.65 -2.89 -14.72
C ARG A 73 6.72 -3.09 -13.20
N LYS A 74 7.61 -3.98 -12.71
CA LYS A 74 7.78 -4.24 -11.27
C LYS A 74 8.31 -3.02 -10.53
N ARG A 75 9.32 -2.34 -11.09
CA ARG A 75 9.91 -1.13 -10.51
C ARG A 75 8.87 0.00 -10.41
N LEU A 76 8.13 0.25 -11.49
CA LEU A 76 7.12 1.31 -11.52
C LEU A 76 5.95 1.03 -10.56
N ALA A 77 5.53 -0.23 -10.41
CA ALA A 77 4.52 -0.60 -9.43
C ALA A 77 4.99 -0.32 -8.00
N LEU A 78 6.26 -0.61 -7.69
CA LEU A 78 6.84 -0.32 -6.39
C LEU A 78 6.94 1.20 -6.14
N GLU A 79 7.55 1.94 -7.06
CA GLU A 79 7.70 3.41 -6.95
C GLU A 79 6.33 4.11 -6.83
N SER A 80 5.33 3.65 -7.59
CA SER A 80 3.95 4.15 -7.50
C SER A 80 3.32 3.87 -6.14
N SER A 81 3.54 2.67 -5.58
CA SER A 81 2.96 2.27 -4.30
C SER A 81 3.57 3.05 -3.12
N VAL A 82 4.84 3.42 -3.19
CA VAL A 82 5.52 4.25 -2.18
C VAL A 82 4.89 5.64 -2.06
N LEU A 83 4.31 6.16 -3.15
CA LEU A 83 3.65 7.46 -3.18
C LEU A 83 2.21 7.42 -2.65
N LEU A 84 1.65 6.23 -2.43
CA LEU A 84 0.27 6.07 -1.95
C LEU A 84 0.23 5.94 -0.42
N PRO A 85 -0.87 6.34 0.23
CA PRO A 85 -1.05 6.08 1.65
C PRO A 85 -1.10 4.57 1.90
N LYS A 86 -0.61 4.15 3.07
CA LYS A 86 -0.75 2.76 3.53
C LYS A 86 -2.23 2.41 3.61
N SER A 87 -2.61 1.20 3.16
CA SER A 87 -4.00 0.77 3.16
C SER A 87 -4.52 0.61 4.60
N LYS A 88 -5.69 1.19 4.89
CA LYS A 88 -6.38 1.03 6.18
C LYS A 88 -6.73 -0.44 6.46
N GLU A 89 -6.97 -1.23 5.42
CA GLU A 89 -7.29 -2.66 5.52
C GLU A 89 -6.16 -3.49 6.15
N GLY A 90 -4.90 -3.18 5.85
CA GLY A 90 -3.77 -3.86 6.49
C GLY A 90 -3.77 -3.64 8.00
N SER A 91 -4.13 -2.42 8.43
CA SER A 91 -4.21 -2.04 9.83
C SER A 91 -5.40 -2.68 10.55
N THR A 92 -6.57 -2.81 9.90
CA THR A 92 -7.74 -3.47 10.50
C THR A 92 -7.55 -4.98 10.64
N ILE A 93 -7.00 -5.64 9.62
CA ILE A 93 -6.67 -7.07 9.70
C ILE A 93 -5.60 -7.31 10.77
N LEU A 94 -4.55 -6.48 10.81
CA LEU A 94 -3.53 -6.57 11.85
C LEU A 94 -4.11 -6.44 13.26
N ARG A 95 -5.05 -5.51 13.47
CA ARG A 95 -5.76 -5.38 14.75
C ARG A 95 -6.49 -6.66 15.14
N ARG A 96 -7.28 -7.25 14.23
CA ARG A 96 -7.99 -8.52 14.47
C ARG A 96 -7.02 -9.67 14.77
N VAL A 97 -5.91 -9.74 14.06
CA VAL A 97 -4.82 -10.71 14.28
C VAL A 97 -4.21 -10.53 15.67
N ILE A 98 -3.91 -9.30 16.09
CA ILE A 98 -3.31 -9.00 17.40
C ILE A 98 -4.30 -9.23 18.56
N GLU A 99 -5.56 -8.86 18.39
CA GLU A 99 -6.62 -9.07 19.39
C GLU A 99 -6.88 -10.55 19.65
N SER A 100 -6.75 -11.38 18.61
CA SER A 100 -6.90 -12.83 18.71
C SER A 100 -5.63 -13.55 19.21
N MET A 101 -4.55 -12.84 19.53
CA MET A 101 -3.36 -13.44 20.15
C MET A 101 -3.56 -13.62 21.65
N ARG A 102 -3.01 -14.71 22.20
CA ARG A 102 -2.98 -14.95 23.66
C ARG A 102 -2.32 -13.78 24.37
N ASN A 103 -2.92 -13.29 25.45
CA ASN A 103 -2.41 -12.16 26.21
C ASN A 103 -1.24 -12.58 27.12
N ASP A 104 -0.05 -12.73 26.54
CA ASP A 104 1.19 -13.03 27.24
C ASP A 104 2.25 -11.94 27.00
N GLU A 105 3.39 -12.09 27.66
CA GLU A 105 4.51 -11.16 27.57
C GLU A 105 4.95 -10.89 26.12
N ILE A 106 4.99 -11.94 25.28
CA ILE A 106 5.32 -11.80 23.85
C ILE A 106 4.32 -10.90 23.14
N SER A 107 3.02 -11.06 23.41
CA SER A 107 1.99 -10.19 22.84
C SER A 107 2.11 -8.74 23.30
N ARG A 108 2.63 -8.47 24.51
CA ARG A 108 2.92 -7.09 24.96
C ARG A 108 4.10 -6.49 24.21
N ILE A 109 5.16 -7.26 23.99
CA ILE A 109 6.33 -6.85 23.21
C ILE A 109 5.94 -6.53 21.77
N VAL A 110 5.14 -7.41 21.15
CA VAL A 110 4.62 -7.19 19.78
C VAL A 110 3.77 -5.93 19.69
N LYS A 111 2.94 -5.64 20.71
CA LYS A 111 2.08 -4.44 20.74
C LYS A 111 2.85 -3.15 21.00
N SER A 112 3.98 -3.21 21.72
CA SER A 112 4.79 -2.03 22.06
C SER A 112 5.81 -1.68 20.99
N ASP A 113 6.23 -2.64 20.16
CA ASP A 113 7.24 -2.42 19.13
C ASP A 113 6.63 -1.97 17.79
N SER A 114 6.90 -0.72 17.41
CA SER A 114 6.40 -0.13 16.15
C SER A 114 6.93 -0.82 14.88
N THR A 115 8.12 -1.44 14.95
CA THR A 115 8.74 -2.13 13.82
C THR A 115 8.08 -3.48 13.58
N ILE A 116 7.78 -4.21 14.65
CA ILE A 116 7.02 -5.47 14.59
C ILE A 116 5.61 -5.23 14.05
N LEU A 117 4.95 -4.15 14.49
CA LEU A 117 3.64 -3.77 13.96
C LEU A 117 3.70 -3.44 12.46
N ALA A 118 4.71 -2.68 12.02
CA ALA A 118 4.91 -2.39 10.59
C ALA A 118 5.21 -3.65 9.76
N PHE A 119 5.91 -4.62 10.33
CA PHE A 119 6.14 -5.93 9.72
C PHE A 119 4.83 -6.73 9.59
N GLY A 120 4.03 -6.77 10.65
CA GLY A 120 2.70 -7.39 10.64
C GLY A 120 1.77 -6.78 9.60
N GLU A 121 1.73 -5.45 9.52
CA GLU A 121 0.91 -4.72 8.54
C GLU A 121 1.26 -5.13 7.10
N LYS A 122 2.55 -5.23 6.78
CA LYS A 122 3.03 -5.71 5.47
C LYS A 122 2.64 -7.17 5.19
N LEU A 123 2.65 -8.04 6.20
CA LEU A 123 2.18 -9.43 6.05
C LEU A 123 0.68 -9.47 5.78
N CYS A 124 -0.11 -8.68 6.50
CA CYS A 124 -1.55 -8.55 6.30
C CYS A 124 -1.88 -8.00 4.90
N THR A 125 -1.15 -7.01 4.38
CA THR A 125 -1.39 -6.51 3.01
C THR A 125 -1.12 -7.57 1.94
N LYS A 126 -0.18 -8.49 2.17
CA LYS A 126 0.17 -9.53 1.18
C LYS A 126 -0.69 -10.78 1.25
N ARG A 127 -1.18 -11.14 2.45
CA ARG A 127 -1.77 -12.46 2.73
C ARG A 127 -3.01 -12.41 3.63
N GLY A 128 -3.46 -11.23 4.05
CA GLY A 128 -4.54 -11.08 5.03
C GLY A 128 -5.95 -11.37 4.52
N HIS A 129 -6.11 -11.61 3.21
CA HIS A 129 -7.40 -11.93 2.59
C HIS A 129 -7.92 -13.33 2.95
N ASP A 130 -7.05 -14.22 3.44
CA ASP A 130 -7.40 -15.59 3.82
C ASP A 130 -7.34 -15.77 5.34
N GLU A 131 -8.40 -16.30 5.96
CA GLU A 131 -8.43 -16.50 7.42
C GLU A 131 -7.41 -17.55 7.88
N GLU A 132 -7.07 -18.54 7.05
CA GLU A 132 -6.02 -19.51 7.35
C GLU A 132 -4.64 -18.85 7.48
N GLN A 133 -4.38 -17.77 6.73
CA GLN A 133 -3.12 -17.04 6.80
C GLN A 133 -3.02 -16.19 8.07
N HIS A 134 -4.12 -15.93 8.79
CA HIS A 134 -4.07 -15.19 10.05
C HIS A 134 -3.30 -15.97 11.13
N ASN A 135 -3.40 -17.31 11.12
CA ASN A 135 -2.59 -18.18 11.98
C ASN A 135 -1.10 -18.02 11.69
N TYR A 136 -0.73 -18.04 10.41
CA TYR A 136 0.65 -17.84 9.98
C TYR A 136 1.20 -16.47 10.40
N ILE A 137 0.42 -15.40 10.22
CA ILE A 137 0.81 -14.03 10.61
C ILE A 137 1.01 -13.95 12.13
N ARG A 138 0.08 -14.50 12.93
CA ARG A 138 0.22 -14.56 14.41
C ARG A 138 1.51 -15.27 14.82
N GLN A 139 1.78 -16.42 14.22
CA GLN A 139 2.98 -17.18 14.54
C GLN A 139 4.25 -16.38 14.22
N LYS A 140 4.31 -15.74 13.04
CA LYS A 140 5.47 -14.92 12.64
C LYS A 140 5.67 -13.70 13.54
N LEU A 141 4.60 -13.01 13.93
CA LEU A 141 4.68 -11.91 14.89
C LEU A 141 5.26 -12.37 16.24
N ARG A 142 4.84 -13.55 16.70
CA ARG A 142 5.33 -14.12 17.97
C ARG A 142 6.77 -14.61 17.88
N GLU A 143 7.20 -15.16 16.75
CA GLU A 143 8.61 -15.54 16.52
C GLU A 143 9.53 -14.32 16.59
N VAL A 144 9.16 -13.22 15.92
CA VAL A 144 9.92 -11.96 15.99
C VAL A 144 9.90 -11.37 17.40
N GLY A 145 8.75 -11.42 18.09
CA GLY A 145 8.64 -10.96 19.47
C GLY A 145 9.50 -11.76 20.46
N ARG A 146 9.63 -13.09 20.26
CA ARG A 146 10.56 -13.94 21.06
C ARG A 146 12.00 -13.58 20.77
N LEU A 147 12.37 -13.44 19.50
CA LEU A 147 13.72 -13.04 19.11
C LEU A 147 14.10 -11.69 19.74
N LEU A 148 13.20 -10.71 19.73
CA LEU A 148 13.45 -9.41 20.35
C LEU A 148 13.56 -9.50 21.88
N LYS A 149 12.86 -10.44 22.51
CA LYS A 149 13.01 -10.73 23.94
C LYS A 149 14.38 -11.31 24.26
N ASP A 150 14.86 -12.26 23.46
CA ASP A 150 16.15 -12.93 23.70
C ASP A 150 17.35 -12.01 23.39
N LEU A 151 17.15 -10.98 22.56
CA LEU A 151 18.17 -9.98 22.21
C LEU A 151 18.20 -8.76 23.15
N ARG A 152 17.29 -8.68 24.12
CA ARG A 152 17.21 -7.60 25.13
C ARG A 152 17.69 -8.07 26.49
#